data_AF-A0A9E4GKG8-F1
#
_entry.id   AF-A0A9E4GKG8-F1
#
_cell.length_a   1.000
_cell.length_b   1.000
_cell.length_c   1.000
_cell.angle_alpha   90.00
_cell.angle_beta   90.00
_cell.angle_gamma   90.00
#
_symmetry.space_group_name_H-M   'P 1'
#
loop_
_entity.id
_entity.type
_entity.pdbx_description
1 polymer ?
#
loop_
_entity_poly.entity_id
_entity_poly.type
_entity_poly.pdbx_seq_one_letter_code
_entity_poly.pdbx_strand_id
1 'polypeptide(L)'
;MGCQRPMLARPVKKLLCPLLCLALVLGLVSSLAAQVTTRGTVLIEFTGMVQSWPGNDVLTLEVKKQHILFALHDVHSSGQRFLRERFLSDLRLRTPSMYVRGPDYLLEELLAEKPGTRPLKLRGMYYSDSRVFVINRLFRLRDTRPER
;
A
#
# COMPACT_ATOMS: atom_id res chain seq x y z
N MET A 1 42.44 -57.12 55.99
CA MET A 1 42.05 -55.69 56.00
C MET A 1 41.64 -55.35 54.57
N GLY A 2 40.39 -55.28 54.14
CA GLY A 2 39.16 -54.86 54.81
C GLY A 2 38.85 -53.42 54.39
N CYS A 3 38.01 -53.22 53.37
CA CYS A 3 37.01 -52.14 53.33
C CYS A 3 36.05 -52.26 52.13
N GLN A 4 34.77 -52.05 52.44
CA GLN A 4 33.58 -52.20 51.60
C GLN A 4 33.28 -50.93 50.77
N ARG A 5 32.40 -51.10 49.77
CA ARG A 5 31.85 -50.10 48.83
C ARG A 5 31.08 -48.96 49.54
N PRO A 6 30.77 -47.86 48.82
CA PRO A 6 29.35 -47.70 48.46
C PRO A 6 29.08 -47.20 47.04
N MET A 7 27.95 -47.68 46.50
CA MET A 7 27.17 -47.08 45.41
C MET A 7 26.61 -45.72 45.86
N LEU A 8 26.61 -44.70 44.99
CA LEU A 8 25.61 -43.63 45.05
C LEU A 8 25.44 -42.88 43.72
N ALA A 9 24.18 -42.84 43.30
CA ALA A 9 23.48 -41.80 42.52
C ALA A 9 23.97 -41.43 41.11
N ARG A 10 23.20 -41.89 40.11
CA ARG A 10 23.01 -41.19 38.83
C ARG A 10 22.23 -39.90 39.05
N PRO A 11 22.67 -38.75 38.50
CA PRO A 11 21.76 -37.67 38.17
C PRO A 11 21.43 -37.70 36.67
N VAL A 12 20.19 -38.05 36.37
CA VAL A 12 19.52 -37.78 35.09
C VAL A 12 19.47 -36.27 34.90
N LYS A 13 20.27 -35.69 34.01
CA LYS A 13 20.09 -34.29 33.60
C LYS A 13 20.51 -34.06 32.15
N LYS A 14 19.55 -33.50 31.40
CA LYS A 14 19.69 -32.65 30.20
C LYS A 14 19.49 -33.33 28.84
N LEU A 15 18.31 -33.93 28.68
CA LEU A 15 17.58 -33.92 27.42
C LEU A 15 17.07 -32.48 27.16
N LEU A 16 17.97 -31.54 26.85
CA LEU A 16 17.63 -30.11 26.70
C LEU A 16 18.24 -29.49 25.43
N CYS A 17 18.74 -30.31 24.51
CA CYS A 17 19.44 -29.83 23.33
C CYS A 17 18.62 -29.73 22.03
N PRO A 18 17.59 -30.55 21.72
CA PRO A 18 16.96 -30.46 20.40
C PRO A 18 15.90 -29.34 20.32
N LEU A 19 15.32 -28.94 21.45
CA LEU A 19 14.26 -27.92 21.48
C LEU A 19 14.78 -26.50 21.20
N LEU A 20 16.06 -26.20 21.47
CA LEU A 20 16.62 -24.88 21.23
C LEU A 20 16.93 -24.63 19.75
N CYS A 21 17.32 -25.67 19.00
CA CYS A 21 17.59 -25.55 17.57
C CYS A 21 16.33 -25.35 16.74
N LEU A 22 15.19 -25.94 17.12
CA LEU A 22 13.93 -25.80 16.39
C LEU A 22 13.35 -24.38 16.51
N ALA A 23 13.47 -23.76 17.68
CA ALA A 23 12.99 -22.39 17.91
C ALA A 23 13.79 -21.34 17.11
N LEU A 24 15.08 -21.59 16.87
CA LEU A 24 15.95 -20.66 16.15
C LEU A 24 15.61 -20.60 14.65
N VAL A 25 15.22 -21.73 14.04
CA VAL A 25 14.83 -21.79 12.63
C VAL A 25 13.47 -21.12 12.41
N LEU A 26 12.52 -21.30 13.33
CA LEU A 26 11.20 -20.67 13.25
C LEU A 26 11.25 -19.15 13.48
N GLY A 27 12.14 -18.65 14.33
CA GLY A 27 12.33 -17.21 14.55
C GLY A 27 12.89 -16.49 13.31
N LEU A 28 13.78 -17.13 12.54
CA LEU A 28 14.40 -16.50 11.37
C LEU A 28 13.43 -16.28 10.21
N VAL A 29 12.46 -17.17 10.01
CA VAL A 29 11.47 -17.02 8.92
C VAL A 29 10.45 -15.90 9.20
N SER A 30 10.13 -15.65 10.47
CA SER A 30 9.23 -14.56 10.86
C SER A 30 9.85 -13.17 10.73
N SER A 31 11.17 -13.04 10.82
CA SER A 31 11.85 -11.75 10.66
C SER A 31 12.05 -11.33 9.21
N LEU A 32 12.11 -12.27 8.25
CA LEU A 32 12.28 -11.95 6.83
C LEU A 32 10.98 -11.42 6.18
N ALA A 33 9.81 -11.82 6.67
CA ALA A 33 8.52 -11.41 6.11
C ALA A 33 8.13 -9.95 6.41
N ALA A 34 8.84 -9.27 7.32
CA ALA A 34 8.51 -7.90 7.74
C ALA A 34 9.40 -6.82 7.11
N GLN A 35 10.40 -7.18 6.31
CA GLN A 35 11.36 -6.23 5.72
C GLN A 35 11.34 -6.17 4.19
N VAL A 36 10.22 -6.52 3.56
CA VAL A 36 9.94 -6.02 2.21
C VAL A 36 9.52 -4.56 2.34
N THR A 37 10.50 -3.70 2.64
CA THR A 37 10.43 -2.29 2.30
C THR A 37 10.60 -2.21 0.79
N THR A 38 9.52 -2.46 0.06
CA THR A 38 9.44 -2.24 -1.38
C THR A 38 9.81 -0.80 -1.68
N ARG A 39 11.08 -0.59 -2.06
CA ARG A 39 11.55 0.68 -2.62
C ARG A 39 10.63 1.02 -3.79
N GLY A 40 9.92 2.14 -3.72
CA GLY A 40 9.08 2.65 -4.83
C GLY A 40 7.58 2.37 -4.71
N THR A 41 7.11 1.67 -3.67
CA THR A 41 5.66 1.51 -3.44
C THR A 41 5.19 2.35 -2.25
N VAL A 42 4.15 3.15 -2.46
CA VAL A 42 3.61 4.05 -1.45
C VAL A 42 2.09 3.89 -1.38
N LEU A 43 1.54 3.78 -0.17
CA LEU A 43 0.09 3.90 0.02
C LEU A 43 -0.30 5.36 -0.17
N ILE A 44 -1.12 5.64 -1.18
CA ILE A 44 -1.58 7.00 -1.49
C ILE A 44 -3.11 7.03 -1.51
N GLU A 45 -3.62 8.17 -1.11
CA GLU A 45 -5.02 8.52 -1.14
C GLU A 45 -5.20 9.85 -1.88
N PHE A 46 -6.04 9.85 -2.91
CA PHE A 46 -6.37 11.04 -3.69
C PHE A 46 -7.82 11.42 -3.45
N THR A 47 -8.09 12.69 -3.26
CA THR A 47 -9.46 13.24 -3.31
C THR A 47 -9.56 14.15 -4.51
N GLY A 48 -10.63 14.04 -5.28
CA GLY A 48 -10.80 14.81 -6.49
C GLY A 48 -12.12 14.52 -7.19
N MET A 49 -12.25 14.91 -8.44
CA MET A 49 -13.49 14.77 -9.20
C MET A 49 -13.20 14.47 -10.67
N VAL A 50 -14.05 13.66 -11.30
CA VAL A 50 -14.00 13.47 -12.75
C VAL A 50 -14.34 14.80 -13.44
N GLN A 51 -13.60 15.16 -14.48
CA GLN A 51 -13.77 16.41 -15.23
C GLN A 51 -13.94 16.14 -16.72
N SER A 52 -14.50 17.13 -17.42
CA SER A 52 -14.64 17.11 -18.88
C SER A 52 -13.49 17.81 -19.59
N TRP A 53 -12.72 18.65 -18.87
CA TRP A 53 -11.71 19.54 -19.45
C TRP A 53 -10.36 19.39 -18.75
N PRO A 54 -9.25 19.56 -19.50
CA PRO A 54 -7.91 19.58 -18.90
C PRO A 54 -7.70 20.84 -18.06
N GLY A 55 -6.69 20.81 -17.19
CA GLY A 55 -6.32 21.92 -16.31
C GLY A 55 -5.07 21.63 -15.50
N ASN A 56 -4.55 22.65 -14.80
CA ASN A 56 -3.28 22.56 -14.07
C ASN A 56 -3.26 21.48 -12.98
N ASP A 57 -4.41 21.22 -12.36
CA ASP A 57 -4.58 20.21 -11.31
C ASP A 57 -5.34 18.97 -11.80
N VAL A 58 -5.45 18.79 -13.12
CA VAL A 58 -6.17 17.66 -13.73
C VAL A 58 -5.19 16.60 -14.18
N LEU A 59 -5.33 15.40 -13.61
CA LEU A 59 -4.57 14.21 -14.00
C LEU A 59 -5.32 13.44 -15.09
N THR A 60 -4.60 12.88 -16.05
CA THR A 60 -5.17 11.92 -17.00
C THR A 60 -4.96 10.52 -16.45
N LEU A 61 -6.03 9.82 -16.09
CA LEU A 61 -5.98 8.45 -15.58
C LEU A 61 -6.35 7.48 -16.69
N GLU A 62 -5.56 6.43 -16.91
CA GLU A 62 -5.95 5.33 -17.78
C GLU A 62 -6.60 4.20 -16.98
N VAL A 63 -7.88 3.94 -17.24
CA VAL A 63 -8.72 2.93 -16.58
C VAL A 63 -9.29 2.01 -17.65
N LYS A 64 -8.99 0.71 -17.62
CA LYS A 64 -9.45 -0.27 -18.64
C LYS A 64 -9.24 0.22 -20.10
N LYS A 65 -8.09 0.83 -20.40
CA LYS A 65 -7.73 1.43 -21.71
C LYS A 65 -8.56 2.67 -22.12
N GLN A 66 -9.38 3.21 -21.21
CA GLN A 66 -10.08 4.49 -21.38
C GLN A 66 -9.36 5.57 -20.59
N HIS A 67 -9.38 6.80 -21.10
CA HIS A 67 -8.80 7.95 -20.40
C HIS A 67 -9.91 8.74 -19.72
N ILE A 68 -9.71 9.01 -18.42
CA ILE A 68 -10.56 9.92 -17.66
C ILE A 68 -9.72 11.09 -17.15
N LEU A 69 -10.32 12.27 -17.12
CA LEU A 69 -9.71 13.44 -16.53
C LEU A 69 -10.16 13.54 -15.07
N PHE A 70 -9.21 13.63 -14.15
CA PHE A 70 -9.47 13.67 -12.73
C PHE A 70 -8.83 14.91 -12.11
N ALA A 71 -9.64 15.91 -11.76
CA ALA A 71 -9.19 17.07 -11.01
C ALA A 71 -8.84 16.66 -9.59
N LEU A 72 -7.58 16.85 -9.22
CA LEU A 72 -7.08 16.54 -7.90
C LEU A 72 -7.35 17.71 -6.95
N HIS A 73 -8.07 17.45 -5.86
CA HIS A 73 -8.27 18.42 -4.78
C HIS A 73 -7.22 18.24 -3.69
N ASP A 74 -6.98 16.98 -3.29
CA ASP A 74 -6.02 16.67 -2.24
C ASP A 74 -5.32 15.33 -2.48
N VAL A 75 -4.12 15.18 -1.92
CA VAL A 75 -3.36 13.93 -1.94
C VAL A 75 -2.65 13.72 -0.61
N HIS A 76 -2.87 12.54 -0.03
CA HIS A 76 -2.27 12.12 1.22
C HIS A 76 -1.54 10.80 1.07
N SER A 77 -0.46 10.62 1.84
CA SER A 77 0.31 9.40 1.87
C SER A 77 0.76 9.09 3.28
N SER A 78 0.77 7.81 3.64
CA SER A 78 1.32 7.34 4.92
C SER A 78 2.84 7.12 4.86
N GLY A 79 3.49 7.36 3.71
CA GLY A 79 4.92 7.17 3.54
C GLY A 79 5.72 8.35 4.09
N GLN A 80 6.64 8.11 5.02
CA GLN A 80 7.48 9.16 5.63
C GLN A 80 8.34 9.96 4.63
N ARG A 81 8.57 9.43 3.42
CA ARG A 81 9.36 10.08 2.36
C ARG A 81 8.52 10.63 1.22
N PHE A 82 7.19 10.64 1.37
CA PHE A 82 6.30 11.16 0.35
C PHE A 82 6.38 12.68 0.29
N LEU A 83 6.80 13.20 -0.86
CA LEU A 83 6.78 14.63 -1.16
C LEU A 83 5.68 14.88 -2.18
N ARG A 84 4.59 15.53 -1.74
CA ARG A 84 3.41 15.83 -2.57
C ARG A 84 3.78 16.55 -3.85
N GLU A 85 4.57 17.62 -3.76
CA GLU A 85 4.92 18.46 -4.91
C GLU A 85 5.67 17.66 -5.97
N ARG A 86 6.71 16.92 -5.55
CA ARG A 86 7.48 16.05 -6.45
C ARG A 86 6.58 15.00 -7.12
N PHE A 87 5.72 14.36 -6.35
CA PHE A 87 4.76 13.39 -6.87
C PHE A 87 3.85 14.00 -7.94
N LEU A 88 3.30 15.19 -7.70
CA LEU A 88 2.43 15.87 -8.65
C LEU A 88 3.18 16.35 -9.90
N SER A 89 4.39 16.89 -9.75
CA SER A 89 5.24 17.27 -10.87
C SER A 89 5.53 16.06 -11.78
N ASP A 90 5.89 14.91 -11.19
CA ASP A 90 6.20 13.69 -11.96
C ASP A 90 4.97 13.20 -12.76
N LEU A 91 3.77 13.30 -12.18
CA LEU A 91 2.53 12.88 -12.83
C LEU A 91 2.05 13.84 -13.93
N ARG A 92 2.23 15.15 -13.75
CA ARG A 92 1.76 16.18 -14.71
C ARG A 92 2.55 16.20 -16.02
N LEU A 93 3.81 15.79 -15.98
CA LEU A 93 4.70 15.81 -17.15
C LEU A 93 4.42 14.69 -18.17
N ARG A 94 3.46 13.80 -17.90
CA ARG A 94 3.25 12.59 -18.71
C ARG A 94 1.77 12.33 -18.97
N THR A 95 1.50 11.70 -20.12
CA THR A 95 0.16 11.25 -20.53
C THR A 95 0.18 9.76 -20.88
N PRO A 96 -0.72 8.93 -20.31
CA PRO A 96 -1.55 9.26 -19.16
C PRO A 96 -0.66 9.62 -17.97
N SER A 97 -1.18 10.42 -17.03
CA SER A 97 -0.47 10.74 -15.79
C SER A 97 -0.16 9.46 -15.02
N MET A 98 -1.16 8.56 -14.92
CA MET A 98 -1.05 7.27 -14.24
C MET A 98 -1.98 6.20 -14.83
N TYR A 99 -1.60 4.94 -14.65
CA TYR A 99 -2.39 3.76 -15.01
C TYR A 99 -3.12 3.22 -13.78
N VAL A 100 -4.44 3.12 -13.84
CA VAL A 100 -5.26 2.64 -12.74
C VAL A 100 -5.62 1.18 -12.95
N ARG A 101 -5.31 0.35 -11.96
CA ARG A 101 -5.60 -1.08 -11.90
C ARG A 101 -6.33 -1.40 -10.60
N GLY A 102 -7.04 -2.51 -10.54
CA GLY A 102 -7.75 -2.93 -9.33
C GLY A 102 -8.91 -3.87 -9.67
N PRO A 103 -9.75 -4.18 -8.68
CA PRO A 103 -10.97 -4.94 -8.90
C PRO A 103 -11.89 -4.29 -9.94
N ASP A 104 -12.45 -5.08 -10.86
CA ASP A 104 -13.26 -4.58 -11.97
C ASP A 104 -14.43 -3.69 -11.52
N TYR A 105 -15.12 -4.06 -10.43
CA TYR A 105 -16.25 -3.29 -9.91
C TYR A 105 -15.87 -1.85 -9.50
N LEU A 106 -14.64 -1.62 -8.99
CA LEU A 106 -14.16 -0.28 -8.65
C LEU A 106 -13.78 0.52 -9.90
N LEU A 107 -13.22 -0.14 -10.90
CA LEU A 107 -12.84 0.50 -12.16
C LEU A 107 -14.08 0.90 -12.95
N GLU A 108 -15.11 0.04 -12.97
CA GLU A 108 -16.40 0.34 -13.59
C GLU A 108 -17.14 1.44 -12.86
N GLU A 109 -17.10 1.45 -11.53
CA GLU A 109 -17.65 2.54 -10.74
C GLU A 109 -16.97 3.88 -11.05
N LEU A 110 -15.63 3.89 -11.17
CA LEU A 110 -14.86 5.08 -11.52
C LEU A 110 -15.18 5.56 -12.95
N LEU A 111 -15.34 4.64 -13.91
CA LEU A 111 -15.71 4.96 -15.29
C LEU A 111 -17.15 5.43 -15.44
N ALA A 112 -18.06 4.97 -14.58
CA ALA A 112 -19.46 5.36 -14.58
C ALA A 112 -19.70 6.74 -13.95
N GLU A 113 -18.70 7.33 -13.28
CA GLU A 113 -18.84 8.63 -12.64
C GLU A 113 -18.94 9.75 -13.68
N LYS A 114 -19.98 10.57 -13.56
CA LYS A 114 -20.20 11.69 -14.46
C LYS A 114 -19.28 12.86 -14.08
N PRO A 115 -18.71 13.57 -15.07
CA PRO A 115 -17.90 14.75 -14.80
C PRO A 115 -18.64 15.80 -13.96
N GLY A 116 -17.93 16.46 -13.04
CA GLY A 116 -18.45 17.60 -12.28
C GLY A 116 -19.51 17.27 -11.23
N THR A 117 -19.78 15.99 -10.96
CA THR A 117 -20.94 15.61 -10.13
C THR A 117 -20.65 15.54 -8.64
N ARG A 118 -19.58 14.83 -8.22
CA ARG A 118 -19.23 14.68 -6.81
C ARG A 118 -17.76 14.35 -6.59
N PRO A 119 -17.22 14.72 -5.41
CA PRO A 119 -15.86 14.34 -5.06
C PRO A 119 -15.77 12.84 -4.79
N LEU A 120 -14.74 12.22 -5.37
CA LEU A 120 -14.33 10.85 -5.13
C LEU A 120 -13.03 10.84 -4.33
N LYS A 121 -12.91 9.84 -3.47
CA LYS A 121 -11.70 9.55 -2.72
C LYS A 121 -11.20 8.16 -3.10
N LEU A 122 -10.05 8.10 -3.75
CA LEU A 122 -9.43 6.88 -4.25
C LEU A 122 -8.27 6.52 -3.34
N ARG A 123 -8.24 5.30 -2.81
CA ARG A 123 -7.14 4.79 -1.98
C ARG A 123 -6.53 3.56 -2.61
N GLY A 124 -5.20 3.46 -2.56
CA GLY A 124 -4.48 2.36 -3.19
C GLY A 124 -2.97 2.47 -3.07
N MET A 125 -2.28 1.50 -3.67
CA MET A 125 -0.83 1.47 -3.74
C MET A 125 -0.35 2.09 -5.05
N TYR A 126 0.57 3.04 -4.98
CA TYR A 126 1.21 3.65 -6.13
C TYR A 126 2.63 3.12 -6.29
N TYR A 127 2.98 2.71 -7.52
CA TYR A 127 4.28 2.23 -7.92
C TYR A 127 4.93 3.30 -8.80
N SER A 128 5.93 4.01 -8.28
CA SER A 128 6.53 5.17 -8.94
C SER A 128 7.09 4.87 -10.32
N ASP A 129 7.78 3.73 -10.44
CA ASP A 129 8.59 3.41 -11.62
C ASP A 129 7.71 3.09 -12.84
N SER A 130 6.55 2.48 -12.60
CA SER A 130 5.58 2.10 -13.63
C SER A 130 4.41 3.07 -13.73
N ARG A 131 4.27 4.01 -12.79
CA ARG A 131 3.13 4.93 -12.65
C ARG A 131 1.80 4.20 -12.53
N VAL A 132 1.84 2.99 -11.97
CA VAL A 132 0.67 2.17 -11.74
C VAL A 132 0.11 2.49 -10.36
N PHE A 133 -1.19 2.77 -10.31
CA PHE A 133 -1.94 2.86 -9.08
C PHE A 133 -2.93 1.71 -9.00
N VAL A 134 -2.76 0.87 -7.99
CA VAL A 134 -3.65 -0.24 -7.71
C VAL A 134 -4.67 0.23 -6.68
N ILE A 135 -5.86 0.61 -7.16
CA ILE A 135 -6.97 1.02 -6.32
C ILE A 135 -7.49 -0.18 -5.52
N ASN A 136 -7.68 0.02 -4.22
CA ASN A 136 -8.29 -0.97 -3.34
C ASN A 136 -9.59 -0.47 -2.70
N ARG A 137 -9.82 0.85 -2.66
CA ARG A 137 -11.05 1.47 -2.19
C ARG A 137 -11.38 2.72 -2.99
N LEU A 138 -12.67 2.90 -3.27
CA LEU A 138 -13.26 4.11 -3.83
C LEU A 138 -14.36 4.56 -2.87
N PHE A 139 -14.31 5.81 -2.43
CA PHE A 139 -15.35 6.41 -1.60
C PHE A 139 -16.00 7.55 -2.35
N ARG A 140 -17.33 7.56 -2.36
CA ARG A 140 -18.12 8.71 -2.82
C ARG A 140 -18.27 9.66 -1.65
N LEU A 141 -17.65 10.83 -1.75
CA LEU A 141 -17.85 11.87 -0.75
C LEU A 141 -19.15 12.59 -1.09
N ARG A 142 -20.04 12.73 -0.11
CA ARG A 142 -21.16 13.66 -0.23
C ARG A 142 -20.57 15.06 -0.22
N ASP A 143 -21.14 15.98 -1.00
CA ASP A 143 -20.74 17.38 -0.95
C ASP A 143 -20.88 17.85 0.50
N THR A 144 -19.76 17.91 1.22
CA THR A 144 -19.63 18.80 2.35
C THR A 144 -19.66 20.18 1.74
N ARG A 145 -20.86 20.75 1.58
CA ARG A 145 -21.01 22.18 1.35
C ARG A 145 -20.14 22.86 2.42
N PRO A 146 -19.15 23.69 2.03
CA PRO A 146 -18.61 24.63 2.99
C PRO A 146 -19.78 25.50 3.42
N GLU A 147 -20.02 25.59 4.73
CA GLU A 147 -20.86 26.67 5.24
C GLU A 147 -20.14 27.99 4.93
N ARG A 148 -20.63 28.66 3.89
CA ARG A 148 -20.47 30.08 3.52
C ARG A 148 -19.16 30.52 2.89
#